data_AF-A0A8B6GNL2-F1
#
_entry.id   AF-A0A8B6GNL2-F1
#
_cell.length_a   1.000
_cell.length_b   1.000
_cell.length_c   1.000
_cell.angle_alpha   90.00
_cell.angle_beta   90.00
_cell.angle_gamma   90.00
#
_symmetry.space_group_name_H-M   'P 1'
#
loop_
_entity.id
_entity.type
_entity.pdbx_description
1 polymer ?
#
loop_
_entity_poly.entity_id
_entity_poly.type
_entity_poly.pdbx_seq_one_letter_code
_entity_poly.pdbx_strand_id
1 'polypeptide(L)'
;MPKKENQMKYQPSTLDGYMSMICRYLKQNGYKYDIKTDDEFKKSRDCLKAKKQQLKEMGMGNRPYVSDAVELSDEETMIEAGALGMDNPEGLVTLLWYLNTRNFGLRGCHEHRQLKWGDVKLITTPEKHLVYNERLTKTRDGTNCKNTRAYAPKAWLNHDNPEKCHVSAYEKYKNHRPQEMQNDTSPFYLGINHSKKGKAVTWYKNMPMGEGKLRTLMKTAATKANITDKKLTNHSGRRTAVTRLIEEGLPLTVVQQHTGHKNIQSLLSYQKNSLKKQKEIAHVLDGGSSESVSNSKGQPEQRSESPGVPSTSNQNNNAETSQLKNSAMLFPQGTVINGGNFNFNFGNSTTSSTCQDDNAGPKPKRRRVQVIKSDSD
;
A
#
# COMPACT_ATOMS: atom_id res chain seq x y z
N MET A 1 30.46 1.96 5.04
CA MET A 1 29.01 2.11 4.72
C MET A 1 28.28 2.64 5.95
N PRO A 2 27.36 3.59 5.78
CA PRO A 2 26.67 4.23 6.90
C PRO A 2 25.87 3.19 7.69
N LYS A 3 25.83 3.35 9.01
CA LYS A 3 24.88 2.68 9.93
C LYS A 3 23.78 3.69 10.27
N LYS A 4 22.64 3.24 10.82
CA LYS A 4 21.69 4.16 11.46
C LYS A 4 22.35 4.78 12.70
N GLU A 5 21.86 5.93 13.15
CA GLU A 5 22.29 6.58 14.41
C GLU A 5 22.27 5.60 15.59
N ASN A 6 21.30 4.68 15.61
CA ASN A 6 21.19 3.63 16.64
C ASN A 6 22.05 2.38 16.34
N GLN A 7 23.12 2.51 15.55
CA GLN A 7 24.01 1.43 15.06
C GLN A 7 23.34 0.27 14.27
N MET A 8 22.02 0.29 14.10
CA MET A 8 21.29 -0.69 13.30
C MET A 8 21.71 -0.64 11.83
N LYS A 9 21.88 -1.82 11.23
CA LYS A 9 22.17 -1.98 9.80
C LYS A 9 20.95 -1.56 8.96
N TYR A 10 21.19 -0.97 7.79
CA TYR A 10 20.13 -0.66 6.83
C TYR A 10 19.60 -1.93 6.15
N GLN A 11 18.34 -1.91 5.71
CA GLN A 11 17.79 -2.99 4.89
C GLN A 11 18.46 -2.99 3.51
N PRO A 12 18.62 -4.17 2.85
CA PRO A 12 19.22 -4.25 1.52
C PRO A 12 18.62 -3.27 0.50
N SER A 13 17.29 -3.08 0.53
CA SER A 13 16.57 -2.14 -0.35
C SER A 13 16.86 -0.68 -0.05
N THR A 14 17.22 -0.33 1.18
CA THR A 14 17.59 1.06 1.54
C THR A 14 18.90 1.44 0.85
N LEU A 15 19.83 0.49 0.68
CA LEU A 15 21.08 0.74 -0.04
C LEU A 15 20.84 1.09 -1.52
N ASP A 16 19.84 0.48 -2.16
CA ASP A 16 19.40 0.87 -3.52
C ASP A 16 18.86 2.30 -3.58
N GLY A 17 18.16 2.71 -2.51
CA GLY A 17 17.68 4.07 -2.33
C GLY A 17 18.83 5.07 -2.30
N TYR A 18 19.84 4.82 -1.47
CA TYR A 18 21.04 5.66 -1.41
C TYR A 18 21.77 5.72 -2.75
N MET A 19 21.97 4.57 -3.40
CA MET A 19 22.64 4.52 -4.70
C MET A 19 21.88 5.33 -5.75
N SER A 20 20.56 5.25 -5.74
CA SER A 20 19.70 6.03 -6.65
C SER A 20 19.70 7.52 -6.35
N MET A 21 19.73 7.89 -5.07
CA MET A 21 19.82 9.28 -4.63
C MET A 21 21.14 9.92 -5.07
N ILE A 22 22.27 9.22 -4.84
CA ILE A 22 23.60 9.68 -5.25
C ILE A 22 23.67 9.79 -6.77
N CYS A 23 23.16 8.80 -7.51
CA CYS A 23 23.11 8.83 -8.98
C CYS A 23 22.35 10.04 -9.49
N ARG A 24 21.18 10.30 -8.92
CA ARG A 24 20.37 11.47 -9.27
C ARG A 24 21.11 12.78 -9.00
N TYR A 25 21.72 12.90 -7.82
CA TYR A 25 22.47 14.09 -7.44
C TYR A 25 23.65 14.34 -8.39
N LEU A 26 24.47 13.32 -8.65
CA LEU A 26 25.62 13.43 -9.55
C LEU A 26 25.20 13.84 -10.97
N LYS A 27 24.14 13.22 -11.51
CA LYS A 27 23.59 13.60 -12.83
C LYS A 27 23.08 15.03 -12.87
N GLN A 28 22.39 15.49 -11.82
CA GLN A 28 21.90 16.87 -11.72
C GLN A 28 23.04 17.89 -11.66
N ASN A 29 24.23 17.50 -11.19
CA ASN A 29 25.41 18.35 -11.13
C ASN A 29 26.38 18.10 -12.32
N GLY A 30 25.91 17.49 -13.41
CA GLY A 30 26.70 17.33 -14.63
C GLY A 30 27.87 16.34 -14.51
N TYR A 31 27.85 15.45 -13.51
CA TYR A 31 28.88 14.43 -13.39
C TYR A 31 28.86 13.47 -14.59
N LYS A 32 30.03 13.21 -15.17
CA LYS A 32 30.19 12.52 -16.45
C LYS A 32 29.72 11.06 -16.44
N TYR A 33 29.92 10.34 -15.34
CA TYR A 33 29.71 8.88 -15.28
C TYR A 33 28.40 8.52 -14.56
N ASP A 34 27.68 7.53 -15.08
CA ASP A 34 26.55 6.91 -14.40
C ASP A 34 27.02 5.77 -13.51
N ILE A 35 26.96 6.02 -12.21
CA ILE A 35 27.32 5.06 -11.16
C ILE A 35 26.52 3.74 -11.22
N LYS A 36 25.37 3.72 -11.90
CA LYS A 36 24.54 2.52 -12.04
C LYS A 36 24.94 1.61 -13.19
N THR A 37 25.55 2.15 -14.25
CA THR A 37 25.82 1.41 -15.49
C THR A 37 27.29 1.36 -15.82
N ASP A 38 28.01 2.46 -15.64
CA ASP A 38 29.33 2.65 -16.24
C ASP A 38 30.40 1.86 -15.50
N ASP A 39 31.42 1.40 -16.22
CA ASP A 39 32.42 0.46 -15.71
C ASP A 39 33.30 1.05 -14.60
N GLU A 40 33.47 2.37 -14.58
CA GLU A 40 34.16 3.13 -13.55
C GLU A 40 33.62 2.82 -12.14
N PHE A 41 32.33 2.45 -12.04
CA PHE A 41 31.66 2.11 -10.78
C PHE A 41 31.39 0.63 -10.60
N LYS A 42 31.93 -0.25 -11.46
CA LYS A 42 31.72 -1.71 -11.37
C LYS A 42 32.14 -2.25 -10.00
N LYS A 43 33.32 -1.88 -9.50
CA LYS A 43 33.81 -2.28 -8.17
C LYS A 43 32.86 -1.84 -7.05
N SER A 44 32.31 -0.63 -7.14
CA SER A 44 31.34 -0.12 -6.16
C SER A 44 30.03 -0.91 -6.19
N ARG A 45 29.54 -1.28 -7.38
CA ARG A 45 28.35 -2.13 -7.54
C ARG A 45 28.59 -3.55 -7.04
N ASP A 46 29.76 -4.13 -7.29
CA ASP A 46 30.15 -5.45 -6.79
C ASP A 46 30.22 -5.45 -5.25
N CYS A 47 30.80 -4.41 -4.65
CA CYS A 47 30.81 -4.22 -3.19
C CYS A 47 29.40 -4.06 -2.61
N LEU A 48 28.54 -3.27 -3.27
CA LEU A 48 27.13 -3.12 -2.87
C LEU A 48 26.39 -4.47 -2.94
N LYS A 49 26.62 -5.26 -3.98
CA LYS A 49 26.04 -6.60 -4.14
C LYS A 49 26.49 -7.54 -3.03
N ALA A 50 27.79 -7.62 -2.77
CA ALA A 50 28.34 -8.44 -1.68
C ALA A 50 27.77 -8.01 -0.32
N LYS A 51 27.63 -6.70 -0.08
CA LYS A 51 27.02 -6.20 1.15
C LYS A 51 25.55 -6.61 1.30
N LYS A 52 24.77 -6.59 0.21
CA LYS A 52 23.38 -7.06 0.25
C LYS A 52 23.29 -8.56 0.53
N GLN A 53 24.18 -9.37 -0.03
CA GLN A 53 24.27 -10.81 0.25
C GLN A 53 24.57 -11.03 1.74
N GLN A 54 25.57 -10.35 2.30
CA GLN A 54 25.87 -10.41 3.73
C GLN A 54 24.68 -10.00 4.60
N LEU A 55 23.92 -8.95 4.23
CA LEU A 55 22.73 -8.55 4.96
C LEU A 55 21.62 -9.62 4.88
N LYS A 56 21.50 -10.30 3.74
CA LYS A 56 20.55 -11.39 3.53
C LYS A 56 20.91 -12.64 4.32
N GLU A 57 22.19 -12.99 4.41
CA GLU A 57 22.72 -14.05 5.28
C GLU A 57 22.39 -13.79 6.75
N MET A 58 22.41 -12.52 7.17
CA MET A 58 21.97 -12.09 8.51
C MET A 58 20.43 -12.07 8.68
N GLY A 59 19.66 -12.64 7.75
CA GLY A 59 18.20 -12.69 7.79
C GLY A 59 17.49 -11.37 7.45
N MET A 60 18.20 -10.34 6.99
CA MET A 60 17.59 -9.07 6.57
C MET A 60 17.01 -9.16 5.15
N GLY A 61 16.18 -8.19 4.77
CA GLY A 61 15.56 -8.16 3.43
C GLY A 61 14.32 -9.05 3.29
N ASN A 62 13.90 -9.76 4.34
CA ASN A 62 12.64 -10.53 4.39
C ASN A 62 11.38 -9.65 4.50
N ARG A 63 11.54 -8.33 4.45
CA ARG A 63 10.47 -7.33 4.52
C ARG A 63 9.49 -7.57 5.70
N PRO A 64 9.97 -7.70 6.95
CA PRO A 64 9.12 -7.99 8.12
C PRO A 64 8.09 -6.89 8.41
N TYR A 65 8.27 -5.71 7.81
CA TYR A 65 7.43 -4.53 8.02
C TYR A 65 6.33 -4.37 6.97
N VAL A 66 6.09 -5.37 6.13
CA VAL A 66 5.01 -5.36 5.14
C VAL A 66 3.67 -5.36 5.87
N SER A 67 2.70 -4.60 5.35
CA SER A 67 1.36 -4.52 5.91
C SER A 67 0.54 -5.75 5.58
N ASP A 68 -0.34 -6.20 6.48
CA ASP A 68 -1.21 -7.35 6.24
C ASP A 68 -2.46 -6.98 5.45
N ALA A 69 -3.14 -7.99 4.90
CA ALA A 69 -4.48 -7.81 4.34
C ALA A 69 -5.48 -7.67 5.51
N VAL A 70 -6.59 -6.99 5.25
CA VAL A 70 -7.71 -6.89 6.19
C VAL A 70 -8.62 -8.10 5.94
N GLU A 71 -8.72 -8.99 6.91
CA GLU A 71 -9.62 -10.14 6.88
C GLU A 71 -11.08 -9.72 7.15
N LEU A 72 -12.03 -10.63 6.92
CA LEU A 72 -13.45 -10.33 7.18
C LEU A 72 -13.71 -10.10 8.68
N SER A 73 -13.08 -10.90 9.54
CA SER A 73 -13.11 -10.73 11.00
C SER A 73 -12.55 -9.37 11.43
N ASP A 74 -11.47 -8.91 10.82
CA ASP A 74 -10.90 -7.58 11.10
C ASP A 74 -11.91 -6.47 10.73
N GLU A 75 -12.65 -6.61 9.62
CA GLU A 75 -13.71 -5.67 9.25
C GLU A 75 -14.83 -5.65 10.28
N GLU A 76 -15.27 -6.82 10.73
CA GLU A 76 -16.34 -6.96 11.73
C GLU A 76 -15.93 -6.30 13.05
N THR A 77 -14.74 -6.59 13.57
CA THR A 77 -14.24 -5.96 14.80
C THR A 77 -14.09 -4.44 14.65
N MET A 78 -13.68 -3.95 13.47
CA MET A 78 -13.65 -2.51 13.20
C MET A 78 -15.05 -1.88 13.11
N ILE A 79 -16.06 -2.62 12.65
CA ILE A 79 -17.46 -2.19 12.61
C ILE A 79 -18.03 -2.11 14.02
N GLU A 80 -17.86 -3.16 14.82
CA GLU A 80 -18.30 -3.23 16.22
C GLU A 80 -17.67 -2.12 17.07
N ALA A 81 -16.38 -1.82 16.86
CA ALA A 81 -15.71 -0.70 17.52
C ALA A 81 -16.16 0.69 17.00
N GLY A 82 -17.07 0.76 16.03
CA GLY A 82 -17.49 1.99 15.35
C GLY A 82 -16.35 2.71 14.66
N ALA A 83 -15.29 1.99 14.25
CA ALA A 83 -14.12 2.51 13.57
C ALA A 83 -14.28 2.51 12.04
N LEU A 84 -15.11 1.61 11.53
CA LEU A 84 -15.44 1.43 10.13
C LEU A 84 -16.96 1.24 10.04
N GLY A 85 -17.72 2.20 9.54
CA GLY A 85 -19.18 2.05 9.57
C GLY A 85 -19.90 3.35 9.25
N MET A 86 -21.22 3.33 9.24
CA MET A 86 -22.00 4.50 8.80
C MET A 86 -22.50 5.37 9.96
N ASP A 87 -22.36 4.95 11.21
CA ASP A 87 -23.12 5.54 12.34
C ASP A 87 -22.48 6.77 12.96
N ASN A 88 -21.22 7.06 12.63
CA ASN A 88 -20.50 8.22 13.12
C ASN A 88 -19.58 8.81 12.04
N PRO A 89 -19.18 10.09 12.14
CA PRO A 89 -18.47 10.76 11.06
C PRO A 89 -17.07 10.20 10.79
N GLU A 90 -16.35 9.78 11.83
CA GLU A 90 -15.05 9.11 11.71
C GLU A 90 -15.16 7.77 10.99
N GLY A 91 -16.11 6.93 11.43
CA GLY A 91 -16.39 5.63 10.84
C GLY A 91 -16.78 5.74 9.38
N LEU A 92 -17.64 6.72 9.04
CA LEU A 92 -18.16 6.89 7.68
C LEU A 92 -17.07 7.32 6.69
N VAL A 93 -16.20 8.25 7.10
CA VAL A 93 -15.04 8.64 6.28
C VAL A 93 -14.07 7.47 6.12
N THR A 94 -13.83 6.72 7.19
CA THR A 94 -12.92 5.56 7.16
C THR A 94 -13.48 4.47 6.24
N LEU A 95 -14.78 4.21 6.31
CA LEU A 95 -15.49 3.28 5.42
C LEU A 95 -15.38 3.73 3.95
N LEU A 96 -15.67 5.00 3.65
CA LEU A 96 -15.53 5.51 2.29
C LEU A 96 -14.09 5.47 1.79
N TRP A 97 -13.11 5.79 2.63
CA TRP A 97 -11.70 5.63 2.29
C TRP A 97 -11.36 4.18 1.95
N TYR A 98 -11.83 3.24 2.76
CA TYR A 98 -11.60 1.81 2.57
C TYR A 98 -12.25 1.28 1.29
N LEU A 99 -13.53 1.62 1.04
CA LEU A 99 -14.28 1.21 -0.14
C LEU A 99 -13.74 1.86 -1.42
N ASN A 100 -13.38 3.15 -1.39
CA ASN A 100 -12.69 3.80 -2.51
C ASN A 100 -11.34 3.11 -2.82
N THR A 101 -10.58 2.75 -1.80
CA THR A 101 -9.31 2.02 -1.98
C THR A 101 -9.56 0.65 -2.63
N ARG A 102 -10.58 -0.08 -2.19
CA ARG A 102 -10.87 -1.44 -2.64
C ARG A 102 -11.50 -1.50 -4.03
N ASN A 103 -12.58 -0.74 -4.24
CA ASN A 103 -13.40 -0.82 -5.44
C ASN A 103 -12.83 0.01 -6.59
N PHE A 104 -12.16 1.13 -6.29
CA PHE A 104 -11.60 2.01 -7.32
C PHE A 104 -10.09 1.89 -7.47
N GLY A 105 -9.43 1.15 -6.58
CA GLY A 105 -7.98 0.97 -6.64
C GLY A 105 -7.22 2.29 -6.45
N LEU A 106 -7.71 3.18 -5.59
CA LEU A 106 -6.96 4.38 -5.20
C LEU A 106 -5.70 4.00 -4.40
N ARG A 107 -4.64 4.80 -4.52
CA ARG A 107 -3.35 4.55 -3.85
C ARG A 107 -3.04 5.61 -2.79
N GLY A 108 -2.56 5.11 -1.65
CA GLY A 108 -1.83 5.90 -0.66
C GLY A 108 -2.63 7.09 -0.10
N CYS A 109 -1.95 8.06 0.48
CA CYS A 109 -2.61 9.23 1.03
C CYS A 109 -2.85 10.33 -0.02
N HIS A 110 -1.97 10.42 -1.02
CA HIS A 110 -1.95 11.55 -1.95
C HIS A 110 -3.12 11.53 -2.93
N GLU A 111 -3.43 10.37 -3.53
CA GLU A 111 -4.56 10.25 -4.46
C GLU A 111 -5.90 10.51 -3.74
N HIS A 112 -6.06 10.00 -2.51
CA HIS A 112 -7.23 10.31 -1.70
C HIS A 112 -7.31 11.80 -1.34
N ARG A 113 -6.19 12.46 -1.01
CA ARG A 113 -6.16 13.89 -0.71
C ARG A 113 -6.50 14.76 -1.93
N GLN A 114 -6.13 14.31 -3.13
CA GLN A 114 -6.40 15.02 -4.38
C GLN A 114 -7.79 14.74 -4.96
N LEU A 115 -8.41 13.63 -4.56
CA LEU A 115 -9.74 13.23 -5.01
C LEU A 115 -10.75 14.36 -4.83
N LYS A 116 -11.48 14.67 -5.91
CA LYS A 116 -12.53 15.69 -5.92
C LYS A 116 -13.90 15.04 -5.85
N TRP A 117 -14.88 15.82 -5.44
CA TRP A 117 -16.26 15.35 -5.32
C TRP A 117 -16.81 14.87 -6.66
N GLY A 118 -16.56 15.60 -7.75
CA GLY A 118 -17.02 15.25 -9.09
C GLY A 118 -16.30 14.06 -9.72
N ASP A 119 -15.23 13.55 -9.09
CA ASP A 119 -14.49 12.38 -9.59
C ASP A 119 -15.24 11.08 -9.30
N VAL A 120 -16.12 11.07 -8.29
CA VAL A 120 -16.99 9.93 -7.96
C VAL A 120 -18.43 10.34 -8.17
N LYS A 121 -19.05 9.81 -9.23
CA LYS A 121 -20.42 10.16 -9.62
C LYS A 121 -21.38 9.03 -9.31
N LEU A 122 -22.50 9.37 -8.67
CA LEU A 122 -23.63 8.46 -8.49
C LEU A 122 -24.48 8.45 -9.76
N ILE A 123 -24.64 7.28 -10.34
CA ILE A 123 -25.51 6.99 -11.48
C ILE A 123 -26.68 6.16 -10.97
N THR A 124 -27.90 6.54 -11.29
CA THR A 124 -29.12 5.88 -10.78
C THR A 124 -29.75 4.94 -11.81
N THR A 125 -29.51 5.15 -13.10
CA THR A 125 -30.10 4.40 -14.21
C THR A 125 -29.02 3.80 -15.12
N PRO A 126 -29.19 2.58 -15.66
CA PRO A 126 -30.30 1.63 -15.41
C PRO A 126 -30.22 0.96 -14.03
N GLU A 127 -29.01 0.78 -13.50
CA GLU A 127 -28.75 0.24 -12.17
C GLU A 127 -27.96 1.25 -11.34
N LYS A 128 -28.23 1.31 -10.04
CA LYS A 128 -27.62 2.32 -9.16
C LYS A 128 -26.16 1.97 -8.85
N HIS A 129 -25.23 2.86 -9.18
CA HIS A 129 -23.80 2.67 -8.94
C HIS A 129 -23.01 3.95 -8.83
N LEU A 130 -21.81 3.83 -8.26
CA LEU A 130 -20.79 4.86 -8.33
C LEU A 130 -19.84 4.58 -9.49
N VAL A 131 -19.45 5.64 -10.23
CA VAL A 131 -18.40 5.59 -11.26
C VAL A 131 -17.24 6.48 -10.79
N TYR A 132 -16.02 5.95 -10.85
CA TYR A 132 -14.81 6.72 -10.57
C TYR A 132 -14.12 7.16 -11.87
N ASN A 133 -14.01 8.48 -12.04
CA ASN A 133 -13.27 9.12 -13.10
C ASN A 133 -11.86 9.46 -12.62
N GLU A 134 -10.88 8.68 -13.07
CA GLU A 134 -9.50 8.81 -12.65
C GLU A 134 -8.84 10.09 -13.21
N ARG A 135 -8.19 10.87 -12.35
CA ARG A 135 -7.34 12.00 -12.72
C ARG A 135 -5.87 11.58 -12.78
N LEU A 136 -4.95 12.52 -12.58
CA LEU A 136 -3.53 12.27 -12.43
C LEU A 136 -3.28 11.30 -11.27
N THR A 137 -2.58 10.20 -11.54
CA THR A 137 -2.11 9.25 -10.51
C THR A 137 -0.62 9.00 -10.64
N LYS A 138 -0.01 8.36 -9.63
CA LYS A 138 1.43 8.11 -9.60
C LYS A 138 1.96 7.43 -10.87
N THR A 139 1.16 6.53 -11.45
CA THR A 139 1.56 5.74 -12.62
C THR A 139 0.94 6.23 -13.91
N ARG A 140 0.05 7.23 -13.87
CA ARG A 140 -0.74 7.73 -15.00
C ARG A 140 -0.77 9.25 -14.89
N ASP A 141 0.35 9.86 -15.23
CA ASP A 141 0.63 11.29 -15.03
C ASP A 141 0.25 12.17 -16.23
N GLY A 142 -0.27 11.56 -17.30
CA GLY A 142 -0.63 12.23 -18.55
C GLY A 142 0.53 12.39 -19.54
N THR A 143 1.77 12.06 -19.15
CA THR A 143 2.94 12.15 -20.07
C THR A 143 2.86 11.15 -21.21
N ASN A 144 2.22 10.00 -20.97
CA ASN A 144 1.94 8.99 -21.99
C ASN A 144 0.42 8.86 -22.17
N CYS A 145 -0.10 9.36 -23.29
CA CYS A 145 -1.52 9.35 -23.62
C CYS A 145 -2.10 7.92 -23.77
N LYS A 146 -1.27 6.92 -24.09
CA LYS A 146 -1.69 5.51 -24.18
C LYS A 146 -1.79 4.83 -22.83
N ASN A 147 -1.23 5.44 -21.79
CA ASN A 147 -1.33 4.96 -20.43
C ASN A 147 -2.69 5.42 -19.89
N THR A 148 -3.77 4.78 -20.33
CA THR A 148 -5.16 4.91 -19.87
C THR A 148 -5.63 3.64 -19.13
N ARG A 149 -6.61 3.76 -18.23
CA ARG A 149 -7.16 2.60 -17.53
C ARG A 149 -8.07 1.89 -18.51
N ALA A 150 -8.10 0.56 -18.48
CA ALA A 150 -8.90 -0.23 -19.42
C ALA A 150 -10.40 0.14 -19.37
N TYR A 151 -10.90 0.47 -18.18
CA TYR A 151 -12.27 0.94 -17.95
C TYR A 151 -12.35 1.84 -16.72
N ALA A 152 -13.42 2.62 -16.62
CA ALA A 152 -13.74 3.41 -15.41
C ALA A 152 -14.31 2.48 -14.32
N PRO A 153 -13.69 2.37 -13.14
CA PRO A 153 -14.18 1.49 -12.08
C PRO A 153 -15.57 1.87 -11.63
N LYS A 154 -16.38 0.85 -11.36
CA LYS A 154 -17.75 0.98 -10.89
C LYS A 154 -17.94 0.24 -9.57
N ALA A 155 -18.73 0.81 -8.69
CA ALA A 155 -19.18 0.14 -7.46
C ALA A 155 -20.71 0.14 -7.44
N TRP A 156 -21.30 -1.03 -7.63
CA TRP A 156 -22.75 -1.20 -7.68
C TRP A 156 -23.38 -1.14 -6.29
N LEU A 157 -24.67 -0.78 -6.26
CA LEU A 157 -25.49 -0.92 -5.07
C LEU A 157 -25.49 -2.39 -4.64
N ASN A 158 -25.27 -2.63 -3.34
CA ASN A 158 -25.22 -3.96 -2.77
C ASN A 158 -26.37 -4.09 -1.79
N HIS A 159 -27.34 -4.95 -2.12
CA HIS A 159 -28.50 -5.23 -1.29
C HIS A 159 -28.23 -6.31 -0.22
N ASP A 160 -27.27 -7.20 -0.45
CA ASP A 160 -26.94 -8.32 0.44
C ASP A 160 -26.23 -7.83 1.70
N ASN A 161 -25.42 -6.77 1.58
CA ASN A 161 -24.70 -6.17 2.70
C ASN A 161 -24.80 -4.64 2.68
N PRO A 162 -25.94 -4.08 3.12
CA PRO A 162 -26.20 -2.65 3.05
C PRO A 162 -25.26 -1.84 3.93
N GLU A 163 -24.81 -2.38 5.07
CA GLU A 163 -23.92 -1.70 6.01
C GLU A 163 -22.50 -1.49 5.47
N LYS A 164 -22.04 -2.40 4.61
CA LYS A 164 -20.75 -2.30 3.90
C LYS A 164 -20.89 -1.74 2.48
N CYS A 165 -22.09 -1.32 2.08
CA CYS A 165 -22.36 -0.88 0.71
C CYS A 165 -21.72 0.48 0.40
N HIS A 166 -20.99 0.54 -0.73
CA HIS A 166 -20.30 1.75 -1.18
C HIS A 166 -21.26 2.86 -1.60
N VAL A 167 -22.34 2.52 -2.31
CA VAL A 167 -23.38 3.46 -2.70
C VAL A 167 -24.05 4.06 -1.46
N SER A 168 -24.49 3.22 -0.51
CA SER A 168 -25.14 3.67 0.73
C SER A 168 -24.24 4.58 1.57
N ALA A 169 -22.96 4.21 1.73
CA ALA A 169 -21.98 5.03 2.43
C ALA A 169 -21.76 6.38 1.74
N TYR A 170 -21.70 6.40 0.41
CA TYR A 170 -21.56 7.64 -0.36
C TYR A 170 -22.78 8.55 -0.20
N GLU A 171 -24.00 8.00 -0.24
CA GLU A 171 -25.23 8.78 -0.07
C GLU A 171 -25.35 9.36 1.35
N LYS A 172 -25.06 8.56 2.37
CA LYS A 172 -25.03 9.04 3.75
C LYS A 172 -24.00 10.15 3.92
N TYR A 173 -22.83 10.00 3.30
CA TYR A 173 -21.80 11.02 3.31
C TYR A 173 -22.28 12.29 2.59
N LYS A 174 -22.86 12.16 1.39
CA LYS A 174 -23.45 13.28 0.63
C LYS A 174 -24.46 14.07 1.46
N ASN A 175 -25.34 13.40 2.20
CA ASN A 175 -26.37 14.05 3.01
C ASN A 175 -25.80 14.81 4.21
N HIS A 176 -24.67 14.37 4.76
CA HIS A 176 -23.99 15.04 5.86
C HIS A 176 -22.93 16.06 5.41
N ARG A 177 -22.69 16.19 4.10
CA ARG A 177 -21.81 17.21 3.53
C ARG A 177 -22.50 18.57 3.53
N PRO A 178 -21.77 19.64 3.87
CA PRO A 178 -22.22 21.00 3.61
C PRO A 178 -22.56 21.22 2.14
N GLN A 179 -23.61 21.99 1.85
CA GLN A 179 -24.08 22.24 0.49
C GLN A 179 -23.02 22.93 -0.36
N GLU A 180 -22.21 23.80 0.23
CA GLU A 180 -21.11 24.52 -0.45
C GLU A 180 -19.98 23.58 -0.92
N MET A 181 -19.93 22.36 -0.37
CA MET A 181 -18.91 21.35 -0.67
C MET A 181 -19.42 20.22 -1.58
N GLN A 182 -20.55 20.43 -2.27
CA GLN A 182 -21.09 19.48 -3.25
C GLN A 182 -20.75 19.84 -4.70
N ASN A 183 -19.85 20.80 -4.92
CA ASN A 183 -19.37 21.16 -6.25
C ASN A 183 -18.34 20.15 -6.77
N ASP A 184 -18.27 19.94 -8.09
CA ASP A 184 -17.38 18.96 -8.70
C ASP A 184 -15.89 19.15 -8.34
N THR A 185 -15.47 20.39 -8.11
CA THR A 185 -14.07 20.76 -7.77
C THR A 185 -13.77 20.72 -6.27
N SER A 186 -14.80 20.55 -5.43
CA SER A 186 -14.64 20.47 -3.97
C SER A 186 -13.83 19.23 -3.57
N PRO A 187 -13.01 19.28 -2.51
CA PRO A 187 -12.34 18.11 -1.97
C PRO A 187 -13.31 16.98 -1.63
N PHE A 188 -12.96 15.74 -1.98
CA PHE A 188 -13.79 14.58 -1.64
C PHE A 188 -13.79 14.34 -0.12
N TYR A 189 -12.65 14.33 0.56
CA TYR A 189 -12.60 14.14 2.00
C TYR A 189 -12.59 15.48 2.74
N LEU A 190 -13.57 15.67 3.61
CA LEU A 190 -13.76 16.88 4.41
C LEU A 190 -13.36 16.68 5.87
N GLY A 191 -12.91 17.73 6.54
CA GLY A 191 -12.60 17.71 7.97
C GLY A 191 -13.85 17.41 8.80
N ILE A 192 -13.68 16.65 9.89
CA ILE A 192 -14.79 16.27 10.79
C ILE A 192 -15.18 17.46 11.67
N ASN A 193 -16.49 17.66 11.86
CA ASN A 193 -17.02 18.69 12.74
C ASN A 193 -17.27 18.16 14.15
N HIS A 194 -16.31 18.36 15.05
CA HIS A 194 -16.45 17.97 16.46
C HIS A 194 -17.30 18.93 17.31
N SER A 195 -17.68 20.09 16.77
CA SER A 195 -18.35 21.15 17.54
C SER A 195 -19.85 20.90 17.77
N LYS A 196 -20.46 19.95 17.05
CA LYS A 196 -21.90 19.64 17.17
C LYS A 196 -22.11 18.16 17.51
N LYS A 197 -22.07 17.81 18.80
CA LYS A 197 -22.34 16.45 19.25
C LYS A 197 -23.85 16.13 19.07
N GLY A 198 -24.16 15.08 18.30
CA GLY A 198 -25.39 14.29 18.46
C GLY A 198 -26.61 14.61 17.58
N LYS A 199 -26.73 15.78 16.94
CA LYS A 199 -27.92 16.12 16.10
C LYS A 199 -27.63 17.01 14.88
N ALA A 200 -26.36 17.20 14.51
CA ALA A 200 -26.07 18.05 13.35
C ALA A 200 -26.46 17.35 12.05
N VAL A 201 -27.29 18.03 11.24
CA VAL A 201 -27.51 17.70 9.83
C VAL A 201 -26.16 17.58 9.11
N THR A 202 -25.20 18.43 9.47
CA THR A 202 -23.88 18.50 8.83
C THR A 202 -22.78 17.98 9.73
N TRP A 203 -22.19 16.84 9.36
CA TRP A 203 -21.09 16.23 10.12
C TRP A 203 -19.70 16.74 9.74
N TYR A 204 -19.57 17.37 8.59
CA TYR A 204 -18.27 17.77 8.03
C TYR A 204 -18.13 19.29 7.88
N LYS A 205 -16.89 19.77 7.85
CA LYS A 205 -16.54 21.19 7.71
C LYS A 205 -16.30 21.55 6.24
N ASN A 206 -16.37 22.85 5.92
CA ASN A 206 -16.03 23.41 4.60
C ASN A 206 -14.51 23.47 4.35
N MET A 207 -13.79 22.40 4.71
CA MET A 207 -12.34 22.34 4.67
C MET A 207 -11.86 20.93 4.31
N PRO A 208 -10.78 20.79 3.53
CA PRO A 208 -10.25 19.48 3.15
C PRO A 208 -9.61 18.75 4.34
N MET A 209 -9.88 17.45 4.49
CA MET A 209 -9.34 16.61 5.57
C MET A 209 -7.81 16.52 5.52
N GLY A 210 -7.12 16.92 6.60
CA GLY A 210 -5.67 16.95 6.66
C GLY A 210 -4.96 15.66 6.22
N GLU A 211 -3.85 15.80 5.52
CA GLU A 211 -3.09 14.67 4.96
C GLU A 211 -2.59 13.70 6.04
N GLY A 212 -2.19 14.21 7.21
CA GLY A 212 -1.80 13.39 8.35
C GLY A 212 -2.93 12.45 8.80
N LYS A 213 -4.18 12.94 8.84
CA LYS A 213 -5.34 12.13 9.22
C LYS A 213 -5.65 11.07 8.17
N LEU A 214 -5.64 11.44 6.89
CA LEU A 214 -5.82 10.48 5.78
C LEU A 214 -4.75 9.38 5.82
N ARG A 215 -3.49 9.72 6.12
CA ARG A 215 -2.36 8.77 6.21
C ARG A 215 -2.53 7.73 7.31
N THR A 216 -3.28 8.05 8.37
CA THR A 216 -3.42 7.20 9.55
C THR A 216 -4.78 6.50 9.66
N LEU A 217 -5.72 6.69 8.73
CA LEU A 217 -7.09 6.15 8.84
C LEU A 217 -7.15 4.66 9.20
N MET A 218 -6.52 3.78 8.41
CA MET A 218 -6.54 2.34 8.69
C MET A 218 -5.82 1.98 9.99
N LYS A 219 -4.70 2.65 10.30
CA LYS A 219 -3.98 2.41 11.55
C LYS A 219 -4.83 2.80 12.76
N THR A 220 -5.47 3.97 12.71
CA THR A 220 -6.37 4.45 13.76
C THR A 220 -7.58 3.54 13.91
N ALA A 221 -8.13 3.01 12.81
CA ALA A 221 -9.25 2.09 12.86
C ALA A 221 -8.88 0.77 13.54
N ALA A 222 -7.75 0.18 13.15
CA ALA A 222 -7.21 -1.03 13.77
C ALA A 222 -6.91 -0.84 15.26
N THR A 223 -6.31 0.29 15.65
CA THR A 223 -6.07 0.62 17.06
C THR A 223 -7.36 0.76 17.85
N LYS A 224 -8.40 1.41 17.28
CA LYS A 224 -9.71 1.55 17.92
C LYS A 224 -10.41 0.19 18.12
N ALA A 225 -10.17 -0.74 17.20
CA ALA A 225 -10.66 -2.12 17.23
C ALA A 225 -9.77 -3.08 18.04
N ASN A 226 -8.70 -2.59 18.67
CA ASN A 226 -7.73 -3.39 19.42
C ASN A 226 -7.05 -4.53 18.61
N ILE A 227 -6.91 -4.35 17.29
CA ILE A 227 -6.18 -5.30 16.43
C ILE A 227 -4.68 -5.04 16.58
N THR A 228 -3.97 -5.95 17.25
CA THR A 228 -2.55 -5.78 17.63
C THR A 228 -1.63 -6.84 17.04
N ASP A 229 -2.17 -7.97 16.61
CA ASP A 229 -1.48 -9.10 15.99
C ASP A 229 -1.14 -8.85 14.51
N LYS A 230 -1.85 -7.93 13.85
CA LYS A 230 -1.67 -7.60 12.42
C LYS A 230 -1.14 -6.19 12.21
N LYS A 231 -0.33 -6.03 11.16
CA LYS A 231 0.15 -4.71 10.73
C LYS A 231 -0.80 -4.08 9.72
N LEU A 232 -1.86 -3.45 10.22
CA LEU A 232 -2.82 -2.73 9.38
C LEU A 232 -2.39 -1.28 9.12
N THR A 233 -2.22 -0.95 7.84
CA THR A 233 -1.86 0.41 7.37
C THR A 233 -2.67 0.77 6.14
N ASN A 234 -2.59 1.98 5.62
CA ASN A 234 -3.31 2.34 4.40
C ASN A 234 -3.00 1.42 3.20
N HIS A 235 -1.80 0.82 3.15
CA HIS A 235 -1.45 -0.17 2.13
C HIS A 235 -2.25 -1.49 2.25
N SER A 236 -2.78 -1.80 3.43
CA SER A 236 -3.62 -2.96 3.70
C SER A 236 -4.92 -2.93 2.89
N GLY A 237 -5.54 -1.76 2.67
CA GLY A 237 -6.78 -1.68 1.91
C GLY A 237 -6.63 -2.20 0.48
N ARG A 238 -5.60 -1.72 -0.24
CA ARG A 238 -5.32 -2.17 -1.61
C ARG A 238 -4.84 -3.63 -1.64
N ARG A 239 -4.05 -4.05 -0.64
CA ARG A 239 -3.64 -5.45 -0.48
C ARG A 239 -4.85 -6.36 -0.37
N THR A 240 -5.82 -5.99 0.46
CA THR A 240 -7.07 -6.73 0.66
C THR A 240 -7.83 -6.90 -0.65
N ALA A 241 -7.97 -5.83 -1.45
CA ALA A 241 -8.61 -5.92 -2.75
C ALA A 241 -7.92 -6.94 -3.68
N VAL A 242 -6.59 -6.85 -3.81
CA VAL A 242 -5.83 -7.77 -4.67
C VAL A 242 -5.93 -9.21 -4.15
N THR A 243 -5.69 -9.42 -2.85
CA THR A 243 -5.68 -10.76 -2.25
C THR A 243 -7.05 -11.43 -2.38
N ARG A 244 -8.15 -10.75 -2.06
CA ARG A 244 -9.50 -11.33 -2.20
C ARG A 244 -9.82 -11.72 -3.64
N LEU A 245 -9.52 -10.85 -4.62
CA LEU A 245 -9.78 -11.17 -6.03
C LEU A 245 -8.98 -12.39 -6.50
N ILE A 246 -7.74 -12.56 -6.01
CA ILE A 246 -6.91 -13.73 -6.32
C ILE A 246 -7.44 -14.99 -5.63
N GLU A 247 -7.87 -14.89 -4.38
CA GLU A 247 -8.44 -16.01 -3.61
C GLU A 247 -9.76 -16.51 -4.20
N GLU A 248 -10.59 -15.61 -4.75
CA GLU A 248 -11.80 -15.94 -5.54
C GLU A 248 -11.48 -16.51 -6.93
N GLY A 249 -10.20 -16.71 -7.27
CA GLY A 249 -9.77 -17.35 -8.52
C GLY A 249 -9.80 -16.46 -9.76
N LEU A 250 -9.91 -15.13 -9.62
CA LEU A 250 -9.91 -14.24 -10.78
C LEU A 250 -8.51 -14.20 -11.43
N PRO A 251 -8.43 -14.20 -12.78
CA PRO A 251 -7.16 -14.10 -13.48
C PRO A 251 -6.39 -12.83 -13.12
N LEU A 252 -5.07 -12.93 -12.97
CA LEU A 252 -4.20 -11.80 -12.62
C LEU A 252 -4.32 -10.61 -13.58
N THR A 253 -4.66 -10.86 -14.85
CA THR A 253 -4.92 -9.82 -15.86
C THR A 253 -6.15 -8.98 -15.52
N VAL A 254 -7.23 -9.62 -15.07
CA VAL A 254 -8.45 -8.95 -14.60
C VAL A 254 -8.14 -8.14 -13.34
N VAL A 255 -7.43 -8.73 -12.38
CA VAL A 255 -7.00 -8.04 -11.15
C VAL A 255 -6.11 -6.85 -11.49
N GLN A 256 -5.21 -6.97 -12.46
CA GLN A 256 -4.33 -5.89 -12.92
C GLN A 256 -5.12 -4.72 -13.47
N GLN A 257 -6.05 -4.98 -14.39
CA GLN A 257 -6.92 -3.96 -14.99
C GLN A 257 -7.81 -3.30 -13.92
N HIS A 258 -8.42 -4.13 -13.06
CA HIS A 258 -9.31 -3.65 -12.01
C HIS A 258 -8.57 -2.78 -10.98
N THR A 259 -7.37 -3.17 -10.55
CA THR A 259 -6.63 -2.40 -9.54
C THR A 259 -5.79 -1.28 -10.16
N GLY A 260 -5.56 -1.29 -11.47
CA GLY A 260 -4.74 -0.30 -12.17
C GLY A 260 -3.24 -0.47 -11.95
N HIS A 261 -2.75 -1.71 -11.83
CA HIS A 261 -1.31 -1.99 -11.78
C HIS A 261 -0.70 -1.97 -13.18
N LYS A 262 0.44 -1.27 -13.36
CA LYS A 262 1.13 -1.23 -14.65
C LYS A 262 1.80 -2.57 -15.00
N ASN A 263 2.32 -3.28 -14.00
CA ASN A 263 3.05 -4.52 -14.18
C ASN A 263 2.34 -5.66 -13.45
N ILE A 264 1.97 -6.71 -14.18
CA ILE A 264 1.34 -7.92 -13.62
C ILE A 264 2.22 -8.61 -12.57
N GLN A 265 3.55 -8.59 -12.75
CA GLN A 265 4.50 -9.20 -11.81
C GLN A 265 4.45 -8.53 -10.43
N SER A 266 4.01 -7.27 -10.34
CA SER A 266 3.81 -6.62 -9.05
C SER A 266 2.69 -7.26 -8.22
N LEU A 267 1.73 -7.93 -8.86
CA LEU A 267 0.64 -8.63 -8.21
C LEU A 267 1.07 -9.94 -7.53
N LEU A 268 2.12 -10.59 -8.02
CA LEU A 268 2.63 -11.84 -7.43
C LEU A 268 3.04 -11.66 -5.97
N SER A 269 3.43 -10.45 -5.56
CA SER A 269 3.75 -10.15 -4.16
C SER A 269 2.56 -10.20 -3.20
N TYR A 270 1.33 -10.20 -3.73
CA TYR A 270 0.07 -10.35 -3.00
C TYR A 270 -0.45 -11.78 -3.00
N GLN A 271 0.02 -12.61 -3.94
CA GLN A 271 -0.28 -14.04 -4.01
C GLN A 271 0.51 -14.77 -2.91
N LYS A 272 -0.08 -14.78 -1.72
CA LYS A 272 0.36 -15.63 -0.61
C LYS A 272 -0.60 -16.80 -0.54
N ASN A 273 -0.07 -18.00 -0.33
CA ASN A 273 -0.90 -19.11 0.09
C ASN A 273 -1.48 -18.75 1.46
N SER A 274 -2.80 -18.71 1.58
CA SER A 274 -3.46 -18.53 2.88
C SER A 274 -2.97 -19.60 3.86
N LEU A 275 -3.06 -19.36 5.18
CA LEU A 275 -2.65 -20.38 6.15
C LEU A 275 -3.39 -21.71 5.92
N LYS A 276 -4.67 -21.63 5.54
CA LYS A 276 -5.46 -22.79 5.11
C LYS A 276 -4.80 -23.49 3.92
N LYS A 277 -4.41 -22.76 2.88
CA LYS A 277 -3.76 -23.35 1.71
C LYS A 277 -2.37 -23.92 2.02
N GLN A 278 -1.61 -23.29 2.91
CA GLN A 278 -0.32 -23.81 3.38
C GLN A 278 -0.49 -25.12 4.15
N LYS A 279 -1.51 -25.22 5.01
CA LYS A 279 -1.87 -26.45 5.72
C LYS A 279 -2.30 -27.56 4.74
N GLU A 280 -3.13 -27.23 3.76
CA GLU A 280 -3.50 -28.17 2.68
C GLU A 280 -2.26 -28.67 1.92
N ILE A 281 -1.35 -27.77 1.55
CA ILE A 281 -0.10 -28.13 0.86
C ILE A 281 0.76 -29.05 1.74
N ALA A 282 0.95 -28.71 3.01
CA ALA A 282 1.71 -29.53 3.94
C ALA A 282 1.10 -30.94 4.06
N HIS A 283 -0.22 -31.02 4.27
CA HIS A 283 -0.94 -32.29 4.36
C HIS A 283 -0.78 -33.16 3.10
N VAL A 284 -0.84 -32.56 1.91
CA VAL A 284 -0.61 -33.27 0.65
C VAL A 284 0.84 -33.76 0.53
N LEU A 285 1.82 -32.93 0.92
CA LEU A 285 3.23 -33.31 0.89
C LEU A 285 3.56 -34.42 1.89
N ASP A 286 2.84 -34.48 3.01
CA ASP A 286 2.95 -35.53 4.02
C ASP A 286 2.25 -36.85 3.59
N GLY A 287 1.76 -36.93 2.35
CA GLY A 287 1.12 -38.13 1.80
C GLY A 287 -0.38 -38.26 2.11
N GLY A 288 -0.98 -37.23 2.70
CA GLY A 288 -2.42 -37.20 2.93
C GLY A 288 -3.18 -36.95 1.62
N SER A 289 -4.11 -37.83 1.28
CA SER A 289 -5.05 -37.60 0.18
C SER A 289 -5.90 -36.37 0.48
N SER A 290 -5.87 -35.36 -0.40
CA SER A 290 -6.88 -34.31 -0.35
C SER A 290 -8.23 -34.94 -0.65
N GLU A 291 -9.13 -35.00 0.32
CA GLU A 291 -10.54 -35.29 0.05
C GLU A 291 -11.05 -34.20 -0.89
N SER A 292 -11.11 -34.53 -2.18
CA SER A 292 -11.86 -33.73 -3.13
C SER A 292 -13.30 -33.71 -2.65
N VAL A 293 -13.82 -32.53 -2.33
CA VAL A 293 -15.26 -32.30 -2.18
C VAL A 293 -15.87 -32.51 -3.57
N SER A 294 -16.13 -33.76 -3.92
CA SER A 294 -16.99 -34.14 -5.02
C SER A 294 -18.42 -34.11 -4.54
N ASN A 295 -19.10 -33.01 -4.86
CA ASN A 295 -20.55 -32.91 -4.73
C ASN A 295 -21.19 -33.78 -5.83
N SER A 296 -21.59 -35.00 -5.50
CA SER A 296 -22.49 -35.80 -6.33
C SER A 296 -23.33 -36.74 -5.48
N LYS A 297 -24.61 -36.40 -5.34
CA LYS A 297 -25.68 -37.35 -4.99
C LYS A 297 -25.80 -38.39 -6.11
N GLY A 298 -25.73 -39.67 -5.77
CA GLY A 298 -26.04 -40.79 -6.67
C GLY A 298 -25.82 -42.13 -5.97
N GLN A 299 -26.86 -42.97 -5.95
CA GLN A 299 -27.01 -44.24 -5.24
C GLN A 299 -26.13 -45.40 -5.79
N PRO A 300 -26.07 -46.55 -5.08
CA PRO A 300 -25.02 -47.57 -5.23
C PRO A 300 -25.40 -48.71 -6.19
N GLU A 301 -24.42 -49.32 -6.86
CA GLU A 301 -24.58 -50.69 -7.41
C GLU A 301 -23.24 -51.47 -7.51
N GLN A 302 -23.23 -52.58 -6.75
CA GLN A 302 -22.68 -53.94 -6.92
C GLN A 302 -21.33 -54.25 -7.64
N ARG A 303 -20.41 -54.81 -6.84
CA ARG A 303 -19.66 -56.10 -6.95
C ARG A 303 -19.41 -56.72 -8.33
N SER A 304 -18.13 -56.97 -8.65
CA SER A 304 -17.63 -58.29 -9.13
C SER A 304 -16.09 -58.38 -9.06
N GLU A 305 -15.63 -59.62 -8.89
CA GLU A 305 -14.29 -60.04 -8.45
C GLU A 305 -13.26 -60.17 -9.60
N SER A 306 -11.98 -60.13 -9.19
CA SER A 306 -10.63 -60.46 -9.74
C SER A 306 -10.49 -61.62 -10.77
N PRO A 307 -9.29 -62.10 -11.22
CA PRO A 307 -7.87 -61.70 -10.97
C PRO A 307 -6.92 -61.72 -12.22
N GLY A 308 -5.68 -61.25 -12.08
CA GLY A 308 -4.60 -61.56 -13.06
C GLY A 308 -3.27 -60.81 -12.83
N VAL A 309 -2.23 -61.55 -12.47
CA VAL A 309 -0.80 -61.19 -12.27
C VAL A 309 0.01 -62.13 -13.21
N PRO A 310 1.33 -62.01 -13.55
CA PRO A 310 2.39 -60.97 -13.36
C PRO A 310 3.23 -60.65 -14.65
N SER A 311 4.32 -59.86 -14.47
CA SER A 311 5.61 -59.88 -15.20
C SER A 311 5.65 -59.14 -16.56
N THR A 312 6.70 -58.42 -17.00
CA THR A 312 8.15 -58.54 -16.76
C THR A 312 8.90 -57.30 -17.32
N SER A 313 9.99 -56.92 -16.65
CA SER A 313 11.32 -56.42 -17.13
C SER A 313 11.47 -55.49 -18.35
N ASN A 314 12.18 -54.37 -18.13
CA ASN A 314 13.49 -54.02 -18.77
C ASN A 314 13.94 -52.65 -18.20
N GLN A 315 14.88 -52.58 -17.26
CA GLN A 315 16.35 -52.52 -17.40
C GLN A 315 16.93 -51.46 -18.36
N ASN A 316 17.87 -50.70 -17.77
CA ASN A 316 19.07 -50.06 -18.35
C ASN A 316 18.88 -48.64 -18.95
N ASN A 317 19.68 -47.60 -18.63
CA ASN A 317 21.05 -47.54 -18.12
C ASN A 317 21.40 -46.22 -17.40
N ASN A 318 22.27 -46.39 -16.40
CA ASN A 318 23.46 -45.63 -16.02
C ASN A 318 23.44 -44.18 -15.52
N ALA A 319 24.08 -44.09 -14.36
CA ALA A 319 24.54 -42.94 -13.61
C ALA A 319 25.69 -42.20 -14.28
N GLU A 320 25.84 -40.93 -13.92
CA GLU A 320 27.16 -40.39 -13.59
C GLU A 320 27.05 -39.31 -12.51
N THR A 321 27.77 -39.57 -11.42
CA THR A 321 27.90 -38.74 -10.23
C THR A 321 29.15 -37.90 -10.36
N SER A 322 29.06 -36.56 -10.31
CA SER A 322 30.25 -35.70 -10.21
C SER A 322 30.15 -34.70 -9.07
N GLN A 323 30.94 -35.04 -8.05
CA GLN A 323 31.41 -34.32 -6.87
C GLN A 323 31.43 -32.78 -6.94
N LEU A 324 30.79 -32.15 -5.96
CA LEU A 324 30.96 -30.74 -5.60
C LEU A 324 32.31 -30.57 -4.88
N LYS A 325 33.28 -29.93 -5.55
CA LYS A 325 34.52 -29.45 -4.93
C LYS A 325 34.21 -28.20 -4.11
N ASN A 326 34.37 -28.32 -2.80
CA ASN A 326 34.53 -27.19 -1.89
C ASN A 326 35.80 -26.41 -2.29
N SER A 327 35.66 -25.11 -2.55
CA SER A 327 36.77 -24.17 -2.50
C SER A 327 36.37 -23.02 -1.60
N ALA A 328 36.80 -23.12 -0.35
CA ALA A 328 36.87 -21.99 0.56
C ALA A 328 37.94 -21.03 0.04
N MET A 329 37.53 -19.88 -0.52
CA MET A 329 38.46 -18.76 -0.70
C MET A 329 38.49 -17.95 0.59
N LEU A 330 39.54 -18.18 1.40
CA LEU A 330 40.01 -17.22 2.40
C LEU A 330 40.38 -15.92 1.66
N PHE A 331 39.71 -14.82 1.99
CA PHE A 331 40.19 -13.49 1.61
C PHE A 331 41.10 -12.95 2.72
N PRO A 332 42.27 -12.38 2.39
CA PRO A 332 43.15 -11.77 3.38
C PRO A 332 42.46 -10.58 4.07
N GLN A 333 42.61 -10.49 5.38
CA GLN A 333 42.24 -9.31 6.16
C GLN A 333 43.06 -8.10 5.69
N GLY A 334 42.37 -6.97 5.49
CA GLY A 334 42.99 -5.67 5.30
C GLY A 334 42.96 -5.16 3.86
N THR A 335 41.89 -4.47 3.48
CA THR A 335 41.97 -3.49 2.38
C THR A 335 41.35 -2.19 2.88
N VAL A 336 42.20 -1.25 3.24
CA VAL A 336 41.84 0.13 3.55
C VAL A 336 41.52 0.81 2.22
N ILE A 337 40.26 1.24 2.05
CA ILE A 337 39.86 2.10 0.93
C ILE A 337 39.84 3.53 1.46
N ASN A 338 40.81 4.34 1.04
CA ASN A 338 40.74 5.79 1.15
C ASN A 338 39.78 6.31 0.07
N GLY A 339 38.48 6.29 0.39
CA GLY A 339 37.45 7.02 -0.33
C GLY A 339 36.84 8.03 0.63
N GLY A 340 36.75 9.28 0.20
CA GLY A 340 36.31 10.41 1.03
C GLY A 340 35.10 10.11 1.91
N ASN A 341 35.15 10.60 3.14
CA ASN A 341 34.10 10.40 4.13
C ASN A 341 32.89 11.27 3.75
N PHE A 342 31.83 10.67 3.20
CA PHE A 342 30.56 11.39 3.00
C PHE A 342 29.80 11.46 4.33
N ASN A 343 29.99 12.55 5.06
CA ASN A 343 29.15 12.89 6.21
C ASN A 343 27.83 13.51 5.72
N PHE A 344 26.73 12.81 5.93
CA PHE A 344 25.40 13.42 5.84
C PHE A 344 25.11 14.10 7.18
N ASN A 345 25.36 15.40 7.24
CA ASN A 345 24.94 16.20 8.38
C ASN A 345 23.43 16.48 8.21
N PHE A 346 22.58 15.78 8.95
CA PHE A 346 21.18 16.16 9.08
C PHE A 346 21.13 17.37 10.01
N GLY A 347 21.39 18.56 9.45
CA GLY A 347 21.19 19.81 10.16
C GLY A 347 19.71 19.94 10.50
N ASN A 348 19.38 19.83 11.79
CA ASN A 348 18.21 20.52 12.34
C ASN A 348 18.53 22.02 12.30
N SER A 349 18.35 22.66 11.15
CA SER A 349 18.40 24.11 11.05
C SER A 349 17.06 24.70 11.45
N THR A 350 16.86 24.81 12.76
CA THR A 350 16.23 26.01 13.31
C THR A 350 17.31 27.08 13.30
N THR A 351 17.35 27.92 12.27
CA THR A 351 17.50 29.39 12.36
C THR A 351 17.79 30.01 10.99
N SER A 352 17.11 31.13 10.79
CA SER A 352 17.35 32.24 9.88
C SER A 352 18.75 32.35 9.26
N SER A 353 18.79 32.57 7.95
CA SER A 353 19.82 33.39 7.31
C SER A 353 19.16 34.30 6.26
N THR A 354 19.03 35.55 6.67
CA THR A 354 19.24 36.80 5.95
C THR A 354 19.77 36.66 4.52
N CYS A 355 19.01 37.17 3.56
CA CYS A 355 19.53 37.65 2.28
C CYS A 355 19.51 39.18 2.37
N GLN A 356 20.69 39.79 2.33
CA GLN A 356 20.83 41.20 2.00
C GLN A 356 20.48 41.35 0.51
N ASP A 357 19.43 42.12 0.22
CA ASP A 357 19.26 42.79 -1.06
C ASP A 357 19.11 44.28 -0.74
N ASP A 358 20.08 45.04 -1.23
CA ASP A 358 20.06 46.50 -1.23
C ASP A 358 18.94 46.99 -2.16
N ASN A 359 17.84 47.45 -1.57
CA ASN A 359 17.13 48.62 -2.12
C ASN A 359 16.18 49.23 -1.09
N ALA A 360 16.45 50.50 -0.78
CA ALA A 360 15.75 51.29 0.22
C ALA A 360 14.33 51.68 -0.24
N GLY A 361 13.35 51.50 0.64
CA GLY A 361 12.01 52.06 0.52
C GLY A 361 11.22 51.83 1.82
N PRO A 362 10.59 52.86 2.43
CA PRO A 362 10.06 52.75 3.79
C PRO A 362 8.76 51.94 3.81
N LYS A 363 8.72 50.89 4.65
CA LYS A 363 7.49 50.12 4.93
C LYS A 363 6.75 50.67 6.16
N PRO A 364 5.41 50.64 6.18
CA PRO A 364 4.57 51.38 7.12
C PRO A 364 4.47 50.74 8.51
N LYS A 365 4.32 51.59 9.53
CA LYS A 365 4.13 51.24 10.94
C LYS A 365 2.82 50.46 11.16
N ARG A 366 2.89 49.28 11.77
CA ARG A 366 1.70 48.57 12.29
C ARG A 366 1.29 49.17 13.65
N ARG A 367 0.05 49.65 13.72
CA ARG A 367 -0.66 50.09 14.93
C ARG A 367 -0.75 48.95 15.94
N ARG A 368 -0.38 49.25 17.20
CA ARG A 368 -0.68 48.45 18.39
C ARG A 368 -2.04 48.91 18.92
N VAL A 369 -3.03 48.01 18.93
CA VAL A 369 -4.33 48.27 19.58
C VAL A 369 -4.13 48.03 21.08
N GLN A 370 -4.25 49.10 21.87
CA GLN A 370 -4.42 49.03 23.32
C GLN A 370 -5.88 48.72 23.62
N VAL A 371 -6.14 47.71 24.45
CA VAL A 371 -7.43 47.56 25.14
C VAL A 371 -7.23 48.05 26.56
N ILE A 372 -7.78 49.24 26.82
CA ILE A 372 -7.98 49.81 28.16
C ILE A 372 -9.21 49.10 28.74
N LYS A 373 -9.12 48.58 29.97
CA LYS A 373 -10.29 48.35 30.82
C LYS A 373 -10.17 49.30 32.00
N SER A 374 -11.19 50.15 32.12
CA SER A 374 -11.40 51.12 33.19
C SER A 374 -11.94 50.41 34.43
N ASP A 375 -11.34 50.71 35.57
CA ASP A 375 -12.00 50.66 36.87
C ASP A 375 -12.72 51.98 37.08
N SER A 376 -14.03 51.92 37.40
CA SER A 376 -14.73 52.90 38.22
C SER A 376 -16.07 52.30 38.66
N ASP A 377 -16.21 52.28 39.99
CA ASP A 377 -17.37 52.12 40.89
C ASP A 377 -17.96 50.71 41.13
#